data_AF-A0A5P8WD02-F1
#
_entry.id   AF-A0A5P8WD02-F1
#
_cell.length_a   1.000
_cell.length_b   1.000
_cell.length_c   1.000
_cell.angle_alpha   90.00
_cell.angle_beta   90.00
_cell.angle_gamma   90.00
#
_symmetry.space_group_name_H-M   'P 1'
#
loop_
_entity.id
_entity.type
_entity.pdbx_description
1 polymer ?
#
loop_
_entity_poly.entity_id
_entity_poly.type
_entity_poly.pdbx_seq_one_letter_code
_entity_poly.pdbx_strand_id
1 'polypeptide(L)'
;MSQDASGLSIKGESIQSLYGSYLAKEFLVNRRYQRKLVWTVDEKRSFLDSIINGYPVPLVLLAEVTTEKGRKQEIIDGMQRLNAIMSFIDQEFDINEMYFDLDTMADTKLLKDNGDIIQKTNVLDRKVCTNIVRYQIPLSVFKEAGTSHIDEVFRRLNSGGRHLSNQELRQAGVTSKFASIVRKLASNVRGDSSVSDILDLNSMKNISITNRNLDYGISVESIFWVKNNIITKEDLRQSRDEEIIADIVA
;
A
#
# COMPACT_ATOMS: atom_id res chain seq x y z
N MET A 1 37.37 -0.05 -6.07
CA MET A 1 36.38 0.34 -7.10
C MET A 1 35.19 0.92 -6.36
N SER A 2 35.10 2.25 -6.33
CA SER A 2 34.02 3.00 -5.69
C SER A 2 32.72 2.71 -6.44
N GLN A 3 31.75 2.08 -5.77
CA GLN A 3 30.38 2.02 -6.28
C GLN A 3 29.80 3.43 -6.21
N ASP A 4 29.37 3.95 -7.35
CA ASP A 4 28.67 5.22 -7.47
C ASP A 4 27.42 5.24 -6.60
N ALA A 5 27.50 5.97 -5.49
CA ALA A 5 26.35 6.34 -4.67
C ALA A 5 25.65 7.56 -5.32
N SER A 6 25.01 7.39 -6.48
CA SER A 6 24.46 8.51 -7.26
C SER A 6 23.08 8.27 -7.90
N GLY A 7 22.24 7.43 -7.29
CA GLY A 7 20.89 7.14 -7.80
C GLY A 7 19.72 7.73 -7.01
N LEU A 8 19.95 8.36 -5.84
CA LEU A 8 18.89 8.79 -4.94
C LEU A 8 18.43 10.22 -5.24
N SER A 9 17.14 10.41 -5.51
CA SER A 9 16.52 11.73 -5.65
C SER A 9 15.48 11.92 -4.55
N ILE A 10 15.63 12.96 -3.73
CA ILE A 10 14.60 13.38 -2.77
C ILE A 10 13.84 14.56 -3.37
N LYS A 11 12.52 14.43 -3.51
CA LYS A 11 11.66 15.48 -4.06
C LYS A 11 10.32 15.49 -3.33
N GLY A 12 9.69 16.66 -3.24
CA GLY A 12 8.27 16.76 -2.90
C GLY A 12 7.44 16.46 -4.15
N GLU A 13 6.35 15.71 -3.99
CA GLU A 13 5.38 15.52 -5.05
C GLU A 13 3.95 15.75 -4.54
N SER A 14 3.17 16.53 -5.28
CA SER A 14 1.79 16.82 -4.89
C SER A 14 0.93 15.56 -4.91
N ILE A 15 -0.03 15.47 -3.99
CA ILE A 15 -1.05 14.42 -4.00
C ILE A 15 -1.78 14.35 -5.35
N GLN A 16 -2.03 15.50 -5.99
CA GLN A 16 -2.62 15.56 -7.33
C GLN A 16 -1.80 14.79 -8.38
N SER A 17 -0.48 15.02 -8.44
CA SER A 17 0.44 14.31 -9.34
C SER A 17 0.47 12.81 -9.04
N LEU A 18 0.57 12.46 -7.75
CA LEU A 18 0.54 11.06 -7.31
C LEU A 18 -0.75 10.35 -7.69
N TYR A 19 -1.90 11.03 -7.63
CA TYR A 19 -3.17 10.46 -8.06
C TYR A 19 -3.18 10.21 -9.58
N GLY A 20 -2.61 11.12 -10.38
CA GLY A 20 -2.41 10.90 -11.81
C GLY A 20 -1.57 9.65 -12.12
N SER A 21 -0.42 9.49 -11.44
CA SER A 21 0.42 8.28 -11.53
C SER A 21 -0.31 7.02 -11.06
N TYR A 22 -1.17 7.13 -10.05
CA TYR A 22 -2.02 6.03 -9.59
C TYR A 22 -3.06 5.63 -10.65
N LEU A 23 -3.72 6.58 -11.32
CA LEU A 23 -4.64 6.28 -12.42
C LEU A 23 -3.92 5.65 -13.62
N ALA A 24 -2.70 6.11 -13.93
CA ALA A 24 -1.84 5.55 -14.96
C ALA A 24 -1.23 4.18 -14.59
N LYS A 25 -1.51 3.67 -13.37
CA LYS A 25 -1.00 2.39 -12.84
C LYS A 25 0.53 2.33 -12.83
N GLU A 26 1.18 3.44 -12.47
CA GLU A 26 2.64 3.54 -12.43
C GLU A 26 3.24 2.93 -11.16
N PHE A 27 2.46 2.81 -10.08
CA PHE A 27 2.91 2.25 -8.82
C PHE A 27 2.78 0.72 -8.77
N LEU A 28 3.89 0.06 -8.47
CA LEU A 28 3.99 -1.37 -8.28
C LEU A 28 4.21 -1.73 -6.80
N VAL A 29 3.62 -2.85 -6.40
CA VAL A 29 3.77 -3.46 -5.08
C VAL A 29 4.31 -4.87 -5.27
N ASN A 30 5.38 -5.18 -4.55
CA ASN A 30 6.04 -6.48 -4.61
C ASN A 30 5.70 -7.32 -3.37
N ARG A 31 4.82 -8.31 -3.58
CA ARG A 31 4.30 -9.23 -2.57
C ARG A 31 5.35 -10.20 -2.03
N ARG A 32 6.60 -10.16 -2.49
CA ARG A 32 7.71 -10.90 -1.87
C ARG A 32 8.08 -10.38 -0.50
N TYR A 33 7.91 -9.08 -0.27
CA TYR A 33 8.31 -8.46 0.98
C TYR A 33 7.33 -7.40 1.49
N GLN A 34 6.44 -6.86 0.63
CA GLN A 34 5.38 -5.96 1.06
C GLN A 34 4.19 -6.73 1.65
N ARG A 35 3.70 -6.27 2.80
CA ARG A 35 2.44 -6.73 3.42
C ARG A 35 1.23 -6.38 2.54
N LYS A 36 0.06 -6.85 2.96
CA LYS A 36 -1.23 -6.39 2.42
C LYS A 36 -1.56 -5.00 2.94
N LEU A 37 -2.62 -4.39 2.43
CA LEU A 37 -3.22 -3.23 3.09
C LEU A 37 -3.82 -3.71 4.42
N VAL A 38 -3.34 -3.15 5.53
CA VAL A 38 -3.74 -3.56 6.89
C VAL A 38 -4.24 -2.39 7.73
N TRP A 39 -4.05 -1.15 7.26
CA TRP A 39 -4.59 0.01 7.93
C TRP A 39 -6.11 -0.03 7.97
N THR A 40 -6.63 0.12 9.18
CA THR A 40 -8.03 0.40 9.47
C THR A 40 -8.44 1.75 8.89
N VAL A 41 -9.75 1.96 8.73
CA VAL A 41 -10.28 3.26 8.29
C VAL A 41 -9.84 4.37 9.25
N ASP A 42 -9.77 4.10 10.55
CA ASP A 42 -9.37 5.10 11.54
C ASP A 42 -7.88 5.47 11.45
N GLU A 43 -7.00 4.51 11.14
CA GLU A 43 -5.59 4.80 10.83
C GLU A 43 -5.45 5.63 9.54
N LYS A 44 -6.24 5.30 8.50
CA LYS A 44 -6.29 6.10 7.26
C LYS A 44 -6.77 7.53 7.53
N ARG A 45 -7.82 7.70 8.34
CA ARG A 45 -8.35 9.02 8.77
C ARG A 45 -7.31 9.81 9.56
N SER A 46 -6.63 9.18 10.52
CA SER A 46 -5.58 9.83 11.32
C SER A 46 -4.41 10.31 10.44
N PHE A 47 -4.02 9.52 9.44
CA PHE A 47 -3.01 9.94 8.48
C PHE A 47 -3.47 11.13 7.62
N LEU A 48 -4.71 11.12 7.14
CA LEU A 48 -5.26 12.25 6.37
C LEU A 48 -5.49 13.50 7.22
N ASP A 49 -5.84 13.35 8.49
CA ASP A 49 -5.91 14.48 9.42
C ASP A 49 -4.55 15.20 9.54
N SER A 50 -3.45 14.44 9.52
CA SER A 50 -2.10 15.03 9.46
C SER A 50 -1.88 15.86 8.18
N ILE A 51 -2.37 15.38 7.03
CA ILE A 51 -2.28 16.07 5.75
C ILE A 51 -3.14 17.34 5.76
N ILE A 52 -4.38 17.26 6.24
CA ILE A 52 -5.34 18.37 6.31
C ILE A 52 -4.79 19.51 7.19
N ASN A 53 -4.17 19.16 8.32
CA ASN A 53 -3.56 20.12 9.24
C ASN A 53 -2.15 20.58 8.82
N GLY A 54 -1.62 20.07 7.70
CA GLY A 54 -0.31 20.46 7.18
C GLY A 54 0.88 19.96 8.02
N TYR A 55 0.69 18.92 8.84
CA TYR A 55 1.78 18.30 9.59
C TYR A 55 2.74 17.54 8.66
N PRO A 56 4.04 17.46 8.98
CA PRO A 56 4.99 16.69 8.19
C PRO A 56 4.67 15.20 8.27
N VAL A 57 4.54 14.55 7.11
CA VAL A 57 4.33 13.10 7.02
C VAL A 57 5.64 12.36 6.71
N PRO A 58 5.77 11.07 7.09
CA PRO A 58 6.95 10.28 6.76
C PRO A 58 7.14 10.13 5.25
N LEU A 59 8.40 10.04 4.84
CA LEU A 59 8.84 9.89 3.45
C LEU A 59 8.25 8.63 2.79
N VAL A 60 7.92 8.70 1.50
CA VAL A 60 7.57 7.52 0.68
C VAL A 60 8.79 7.12 -0.14
N LEU A 61 9.19 5.86 -0.04
CA LEU A 61 10.37 5.34 -0.70
C LEU A 61 9.98 4.52 -1.94
N LEU A 62 10.53 4.91 -3.08
CA LEU A 62 10.24 4.30 -4.38
C LEU A 62 11.54 3.85 -5.07
N ALA A 63 11.44 2.84 -5.93
CA ALA A 63 12.48 2.48 -6.90
C ALA A 63 11.91 2.52 -8.32
N GLU A 64 12.62 3.18 -9.23
CA GLU A 64 12.30 3.11 -10.66
C GLU A 64 12.68 1.74 -11.20
N VAL A 65 11.71 1.09 -11.85
CA VAL A 65 11.87 -0.21 -12.50
C VAL A 65 11.42 -0.13 -13.95
N THR A 66 12.18 -0.75 -14.84
CA THR A 66 11.83 -0.84 -16.25
C THR A 66 11.02 -2.12 -16.48
N THR A 67 9.79 -1.97 -16.94
CA THR A 67 8.91 -3.08 -17.32
C THR A 67 8.70 -3.08 -18.83
N GLU A 68 8.10 -4.14 -19.36
CA GLU A 68 7.67 -4.20 -20.78
C GLU A 68 6.70 -3.05 -21.15
N LYS A 69 5.98 -2.50 -20.16
CA LYS A 69 5.02 -1.41 -20.32
C LYS A 69 5.64 -0.02 -20.09
N GLY A 70 6.97 0.06 -19.97
CA GLY A 70 7.70 1.29 -19.68
C GLY A 70 8.19 1.37 -18.24
N ARG A 71 8.63 2.57 -17.85
CA ARG A 71 9.12 2.86 -16.50
C ARG A 71 7.96 2.90 -15.51
N LYS A 72 8.11 2.18 -14.41
CA LYS A 72 7.19 2.14 -13.28
C LYS A 72 7.94 2.40 -11.99
N GLN A 73 7.22 2.62 -10.90
CA GLN A 73 7.78 2.87 -9.57
C GLN A 73 7.35 1.79 -8.59
N GLU A 74 8.30 0.98 -8.13
CA GLU A 74 8.09 -0.02 -7.08
C GLU A 74 8.12 0.65 -5.71
N ILE A 75 7.06 0.45 -4.91
CA ILE A 75 6.94 1.00 -3.57
C ILE A 75 7.76 0.15 -2.60
N ILE A 76 8.79 0.75 -2.00
CA ILE A 76 9.62 0.14 -0.96
C ILE A 76 9.07 0.45 0.43
N ASP A 77 8.61 1.68 0.65
CA ASP A 77 7.94 2.11 1.89
C ASP A 77 6.83 3.13 1.61
N GLY A 78 5.80 3.14 2.45
CA GLY A 78 4.68 4.08 2.35
C GLY A 78 3.47 3.59 1.56
N MET A 79 3.37 2.29 1.27
CA MET A 79 2.22 1.69 0.58
C MET A 79 0.88 2.02 1.26
N GLN A 80 0.80 1.92 2.59
CA GLN A 80 -0.44 2.23 3.34
C GLN A 80 -0.80 3.71 3.25
N ARG A 81 0.20 4.60 3.29
CA ARG A 81 0.04 6.07 3.18
C ARG A 81 -0.50 6.46 1.81
N LEU A 82 0.12 5.94 0.74
CA LEU A 82 -0.37 6.15 -0.63
C LEU A 82 -1.79 5.62 -0.78
N ASN A 83 -2.06 4.39 -0.32
CA ASN A 83 -3.40 3.83 -0.39
C ASN A 83 -4.43 4.67 0.38
N ALA A 84 -4.12 5.17 1.58
CA ALA A 84 -5.02 6.01 2.36
C ALA A 84 -5.46 7.26 1.59
N ILE A 85 -4.52 7.91 0.90
CA ILE A 85 -4.79 9.08 0.06
C ILE A 85 -5.67 8.70 -1.13
N MET A 86 -5.27 7.69 -1.92
CA MET A 86 -6.01 7.33 -3.13
C MET A 86 -7.42 6.82 -2.80
N SER A 87 -7.55 6.00 -1.75
CA SER A 87 -8.86 5.48 -1.32
C SER A 87 -9.81 6.56 -0.81
N PHE A 88 -9.30 7.64 -0.22
CA PHE A 88 -10.13 8.78 0.16
C PHE A 88 -10.65 9.55 -1.06
N ILE A 89 -9.77 9.80 -2.05
CA ILE A 89 -10.15 10.46 -3.31
C ILE A 89 -11.14 9.58 -4.10
N ASP A 90 -10.94 8.26 -4.09
CA ASP A 90 -11.80 7.25 -4.73
C ASP A 90 -13.14 7.01 -3.99
N GLN A 91 -13.50 7.84 -3.00
CA GLN A 91 -14.77 7.78 -2.27
C GLN A 91 -14.98 6.53 -1.41
N GLU A 92 -13.89 5.85 -1.00
CA GLU A 92 -13.98 4.58 -0.28
C GLU A 92 -14.25 4.76 1.22
N PHE A 93 -13.93 5.93 1.79
CA PHE A 93 -14.26 6.27 3.18
C PHE A 93 -14.35 7.79 3.38
N ASP A 94 -15.03 8.20 4.45
CA ASP A 94 -15.21 9.59 4.85
C ASP A 94 -14.19 10.04 5.91
N ILE A 95 -14.03 11.35 6.08
CA ILE A 95 -13.42 11.96 7.27
C ILE A 95 -14.48 12.83 7.93
N ASN A 96 -14.84 12.50 9.17
CA ASN A 96 -15.88 13.21 9.92
C ASN A 96 -17.20 13.31 9.12
N GLU A 97 -17.63 12.21 8.50
CA GLU A 97 -18.83 12.11 7.66
C GLU A 97 -18.78 12.95 6.38
N MET A 98 -17.60 13.45 6.00
CA MET A 98 -17.39 14.26 4.81
C MET A 98 -16.47 13.54 3.82
N TYR A 99 -16.89 13.55 2.56
CA TYR A 99 -16.20 12.90 1.45
C TYR A 99 -15.44 13.90 0.59
N PHE A 100 -14.46 13.42 -0.18
CA PHE A 100 -13.72 14.25 -1.14
C PHE A 100 -14.68 14.84 -2.21
N ASP A 101 -14.43 16.06 -2.64
CA ASP A 101 -15.17 16.69 -3.74
C ASP A 101 -14.54 16.32 -5.08
N LEU A 102 -15.18 15.42 -5.85
CA LEU A 102 -14.66 14.95 -7.14
C LEU A 102 -14.55 16.07 -8.19
N ASP A 103 -15.20 17.20 -8.01
CA ASP A 103 -15.06 18.34 -8.93
C ASP A 103 -13.81 19.19 -8.61
N THR A 104 -12.99 18.80 -7.61
CA THR A 104 -11.76 19.51 -7.22
C THR A 104 -10.65 19.35 -8.26
N MET A 105 -10.48 18.16 -8.83
CA MET A 105 -9.46 17.86 -9.84
C MET A 105 -10.09 17.52 -11.18
N ALA A 106 -9.39 17.83 -12.29
CA ALA A 106 -9.84 17.47 -13.62
C ALA A 106 -10.01 15.95 -13.79
N ASP A 107 -9.05 15.17 -13.26
CA ASP A 107 -9.08 13.70 -13.34
C ASP A 107 -10.28 13.11 -12.58
N THR A 108 -10.51 13.54 -11.34
CA THR A 108 -11.64 13.06 -10.52
C THR A 108 -12.98 13.48 -11.12
N LYS A 109 -13.04 14.66 -11.73
CA LYS A 109 -14.24 15.14 -12.41
C LYS A 109 -14.53 14.31 -13.65
N LEU A 110 -13.51 13.99 -14.46
CA LEU A 110 -13.66 13.13 -15.63
C LEU A 110 -14.17 11.73 -15.22
N LEU A 111 -13.59 11.15 -14.17
CA LEU A 111 -14.03 9.85 -13.63
C LEU A 111 -15.48 9.90 -13.14
N LYS A 112 -15.90 11.00 -12.50
CA LYS A 112 -17.28 11.24 -12.09
C LYS A 112 -18.22 11.36 -13.30
N ASP A 113 -17.85 12.17 -14.29
CA ASP A 113 -18.66 12.43 -15.48
C ASP A 113 -18.84 11.15 -16.33
N ASN A 114 -17.83 10.28 -16.35
CA ASN A 114 -17.90 8.97 -17.00
C ASN A 114 -18.66 7.91 -16.18
N GLY A 115 -18.93 8.16 -14.90
CA GLY A 115 -19.54 7.21 -13.98
C GLY A 115 -18.59 6.15 -13.42
N ASP A 116 -17.27 6.30 -13.60
CA ASP A 116 -16.25 5.40 -13.04
C ASP A 116 -16.16 5.53 -11.51
N ILE A 117 -16.44 6.72 -10.97
CA ILE A 117 -16.52 7.00 -9.53
C ILE A 117 -17.79 7.78 -9.23
N ILE A 118 -18.53 7.38 -8.19
CA ILE A 118 -19.78 8.04 -7.78
C ILE A 118 -19.50 8.93 -6.58
N GLN A 119 -19.83 10.22 -6.70
CA GLN A 119 -19.77 11.17 -5.58
C GLN A 119 -20.69 10.72 -4.44
N LYS A 120 -20.11 10.55 -3.25
CA LYS A 120 -20.88 10.29 -2.02
C LYS A 120 -21.47 11.59 -1.46
N THR A 121 -22.54 11.47 -0.67
CA THR A 121 -23.22 12.59 0.00
C THR A 121 -22.33 13.21 1.09
N ASN A 122 -22.58 14.46 1.45
CA ASN A 122 -21.78 15.24 2.41
C ASN A 122 -20.34 15.45 1.95
N VAL A 123 -20.11 16.56 1.27
CA VAL A 123 -18.86 16.83 0.55
C VAL A 123 -18.04 17.86 1.32
N LEU A 124 -16.74 17.61 1.48
CA LEU A 124 -15.79 18.56 2.05
C LEU A 124 -15.79 19.89 1.28
N ASP A 125 -15.53 20.98 2.00
CA ASP A 125 -15.32 22.27 1.35
C ASP A 125 -14.20 22.17 0.30
N ARG A 126 -14.46 22.68 -0.90
CA ARG A 126 -13.56 22.55 -2.04
C ARG A 126 -12.18 23.17 -1.77
N LYS A 127 -12.06 24.17 -0.88
CA LYS A 127 -10.77 24.72 -0.47
C LYS A 127 -9.98 23.70 0.35
N VAL A 128 -10.63 22.94 1.22
CA VAL A 128 -9.99 21.85 1.98
C VAL A 128 -9.51 20.77 1.02
N CYS A 129 -10.35 20.33 0.09
CA CYS A 129 -9.95 19.36 -0.95
C CYS A 129 -8.76 19.87 -1.78
N THR A 130 -8.77 21.16 -2.16
CA THR A 130 -7.68 21.81 -2.89
C THR A 130 -6.38 21.81 -2.08
N ASN A 131 -6.45 22.07 -0.77
CA ASN A 131 -5.28 22.04 0.11
C ASN A 131 -4.70 20.63 0.24
N ILE A 132 -5.58 19.61 0.39
CA ILE A 132 -5.18 18.20 0.42
C ILE A 132 -4.40 17.86 -0.85
N VAL A 133 -4.95 18.11 -2.04
CA VAL A 133 -4.31 17.66 -3.30
C VAL A 133 -3.02 18.42 -3.64
N ARG A 134 -2.84 19.63 -3.09
CA ARG A 134 -1.60 20.42 -3.20
C ARG A 134 -0.51 20.03 -2.21
N TYR A 135 -0.86 19.30 -1.14
CA TYR A 135 0.10 18.85 -0.15
C TYR A 135 1.24 18.06 -0.81
N GLN A 136 2.48 18.38 -0.45
CA GLN A 136 3.68 17.77 -0.99
C GLN A 136 4.09 16.56 -0.15
N ILE A 137 3.92 15.35 -0.69
CA ILE A 137 4.45 14.14 -0.07
C ILE A 137 5.96 14.08 -0.31
N PRO A 138 6.79 13.96 0.74
CA PRO A 138 8.22 13.77 0.56
C PRO A 138 8.48 12.38 -0.04
N LEU A 139 9.06 12.35 -1.24
CA LEU A 139 9.47 11.14 -1.94
C LEU A 139 10.99 11.00 -1.91
N SER A 140 11.46 9.77 -1.80
CA SER A 140 12.82 9.40 -2.13
C SER A 140 12.80 8.28 -3.16
N VAL A 141 13.41 8.54 -4.31
CA VAL A 141 13.34 7.66 -5.49
C VAL A 141 14.74 7.18 -5.82
N PHE A 142 14.93 5.85 -5.85
CA PHE A 142 16.13 5.22 -6.40
C PHE A 142 15.97 5.01 -7.90
N LYS A 143 16.88 5.59 -8.68
CA LYS A 143 16.93 5.36 -10.14
C LYS A 143 17.56 4.01 -10.46
N GLU A 144 16.93 3.29 -11.39
CA GLU A 144 17.47 2.06 -12.02
C GLU A 144 18.06 1.06 -11.00
N ALA A 145 17.32 0.82 -9.91
CA ALA A 145 17.76 -0.10 -8.87
C ALA A 145 17.58 -1.55 -9.34
N GLY A 146 18.65 -2.33 -9.38
CA GLY A 146 18.55 -3.78 -9.54
C GLY A 146 17.77 -4.40 -8.36
N THR A 147 17.11 -5.54 -8.60
CA THR A 147 16.28 -6.23 -7.60
C THR A 147 17.02 -6.53 -6.29
N SER A 148 18.32 -6.85 -6.35
CA SER A 148 19.15 -7.08 -5.17
C SER A 148 19.36 -5.83 -4.30
N HIS A 149 19.46 -4.66 -4.93
CA HIS A 149 19.61 -3.39 -4.21
C HIS A 149 18.32 -3.01 -3.50
N ILE A 150 17.17 -3.18 -4.17
CA ILE A 150 15.84 -2.96 -3.59
C ILE A 150 15.64 -3.86 -2.36
N ASP A 151 15.95 -5.15 -2.48
CA ASP A 151 15.85 -6.13 -1.38
C ASP A 151 16.74 -5.73 -0.18
N GLU A 152 17.95 -5.19 -0.42
CA GLU A 152 18.84 -4.73 0.65
C GLU A 152 18.34 -3.45 1.32
N VAL A 153 17.89 -2.45 0.54
CA VAL A 153 17.33 -1.20 1.07
C VAL A 153 16.11 -1.51 1.93
N PHE A 154 15.20 -2.36 1.44
CA PHE A 154 14.03 -2.80 2.20
C PHE A 154 14.45 -3.46 3.53
N ARG A 155 15.44 -4.36 3.49
CA ARG A 155 15.94 -5.04 4.70
C ARG A 155 16.52 -4.06 5.71
N ARG A 156 17.32 -3.09 5.27
CA ARG A 156 17.96 -2.07 6.14
C ARG A 156 16.93 -1.16 6.80
N LEU A 157 15.92 -0.73 6.05
CA LEU A 157 14.83 0.10 6.56
C LEU A 157 14.07 -0.61 7.70
N ASN A 158 13.85 -1.90 7.51
CA ASN A 158 13.04 -2.69 8.41
C ASN A 158 13.82 -3.40 9.54
N SER A 159 15.15 -3.47 9.47
CA SER A 159 16.00 -4.06 10.52
C SER A 159 16.42 -3.04 11.59
N GLY A 160 16.45 -1.74 11.25
CA GLY A 160 16.90 -0.66 12.15
C GLY A 160 15.83 -0.05 13.06
N GLY A 161 14.54 -0.31 12.81
CA GLY A 161 13.42 0.21 13.61
C GLY A 161 12.33 -0.84 13.74
N ARG A 162 11.92 -1.17 14.97
CA ARG A 162 10.89 -2.18 15.28
C ARG A 162 9.61 -1.99 14.46
N HIS A 163 9.40 -2.73 13.37
CA HIS A 163 8.08 -2.84 12.72
C HIS A 163 7.82 -4.15 11.93
N LEU A 164 8.76 -5.09 11.88
CA LEU A 164 8.55 -6.42 11.31
C LEU A 164 8.41 -7.47 12.41
N SER A 165 7.45 -8.39 12.25
CA SER A 165 7.42 -9.67 12.95
C SER A 165 8.67 -10.48 12.63
N ASN A 166 9.00 -11.45 13.49
CA ASN A 166 10.13 -12.35 13.27
C ASN A 166 10.02 -13.09 11.93
N GLN A 167 8.80 -13.40 11.48
CA GLN A 167 8.55 -14.03 10.20
C GLN A 167 8.86 -13.10 9.02
N GLU A 168 8.60 -11.80 9.16
CA GLU A 168 8.88 -10.84 8.10
C GLU A 168 10.34 -10.48 8.01
N LEU A 169 11.08 -10.46 9.13
CA LEU A 169 12.55 -10.45 9.08
C LEU A 169 13.09 -11.71 8.39
N ARG A 170 12.43 -12.86 8.56
CA ARG A 170 12.78 -14.10 7.85
C ARG A 170 12.41 -14.08 6.37
N GLN A 171 11.40 -13.33 5.94
CA GLN A 171 11.01 -13.19 4.52
C GLN A 171 11.81 -12.05 3.84
N ALA A 172 12.09 -10.97 4.56
CA ALA A 172 12.82 -9.79 4.09
C ALA A 172 14.27 -10.14 3.78
N GLY A 173 14.54 -10.46 2.52
CA GLY A 173 15.88 -10.76 2.02
C GLY A 173 16.28 -12.23 2.11
N VAL A 174 15.37 -13.14 2.47
CA VAL A 174 15.59 -14.59 2.33
C VAL A 174 14.62 -15.13 1.28
N THR A 175 15.07 -15.15 0.04
CA THR A 175 14.44 -15.88 -1.08
C THR A 175 14.66 -17.39 -0.94
N SER A 176 14.55 -17.95 0.27
CA SER A 176 14.66 -19.39 0.44
C SER A 176 13.40 -20.07 -0.10
N LYS A 177 13.57 -21.30 -0.58
CA LYS A 177 12.43 -22.14 -1.00
C LYS A 177 11.40 -22.28 0.12
N PHE A 178 11.86 -22.40 1.37
CA PHE A 178 11.01 -22.48 2.56
C PHE A 178 10.12 -21.24 2.73
N ALA A 179 10.73 -20.06 2.74
CA ALA A 179 10.01 -18.79 2.86
C ALA A 179 8.94 -18.63 1.76
N SER A 180 9.29 -18.99 0.53
CA SER A 180 8.36 -18.99 -0.61
C SER A 180 7.19 -19.97 -0.42
N ILE A 181 7.45 -21.18 0.08
CA ILE A 181 6.42 -22.19 0.35
C ILE A 181 5.44 -21.70 1.41
N VAL A 182 5.95 -21.21 2.56
CA VAL A 182 5.11 -20.70 3.66
C VAL A 182 4.19 -19.59 3.16
N ARG A 183 4.74 -18.62 2.43
CA ARG A 183 3.98 -17.50 1.87
C ARG A 183 2.90 -17.98 0.89
N LYS A 184 3.22 -18.89 -0.03
CA LYS A 184 2.25 -19.43 -1.00
C LYS A 184 1.12 -20.19 -0.32
N LEU A 185 1.44 -21.02 0.68
CA LEU A 185 0.45 -21.74 1.46
C LEU A 185 -0.44 -20.77 2.25
N ALA A 186 0.14 -19.77 2.90
CA ALA A 186 -0.61 -18.76 3.63
C ALA A 186 -1.58 -17.99 2.72
N SER A 187 -1.11 -17.52 1.57
CA SER A 187 -1.96 -16.83 0.60
C SER A 187 -3.08 -17.71 0.05
N ASN A 188 -2.83 -19.02 -0.14
CA ASN A 188 -3.87 -19.95 -0.55
C ASN A 188 -4.93 -20.18 0.54
N VAL A 189 -4.52 -20.37 1.81
CA VAL A 189 -5.45 -20.60 2.93
C VAL A 189 -6.32 -19.37 3.19
N ARG A 190 -5.75 -18.17 3.04
CA ARG A 190 -6.45 -16.89 3.17
C ARG A 190 -7.34 -16.56 1.96
N GLY A 191 -7.08 -17.16 0.80
CA GLY A 191 -7.77 -16.86 -0.46
C GLY A 191 -7.30 -15.58 -1.17
N ASP A 192 -6.11 -15.06 -0.82
CA ASP A 192 -5.51 -13.86 -1.44
C ASP A 192 -4.40 -14.16 -2.44
N SER A 193 -4.35 -15.39 -2.97
CA SER A 193 -3.37 -15.76 -3.98
C SER A 193 -3.47 -14.84 -5.20
N SER A 194 -2.34 -14.27 -5.60
CA SER A 194 -2.22 -13.52 -6.86
C SER A 194 -1.47 -14.34 -7.91
N VAL A 195 -1.78 -14.08 -9.19
CA VAL A 195 -1.10 -14.74 -10.33
C VAL A 195 0.37 -14.33 -10.42
N SER A 196 0.69 -13.11 -9.98
CA SER A 196 2.03 -12.53 -9.96
C SER A 196 2.37 -12.00 -8.57
N ASP A 197 3.65 -12.04 -8.23
CA ASP A 197 4.19 -11.38 -7.03
C ASP A 197 4.22 -9.85 -7.17
N ILE A 198 4.22 -9.33 -8.39
CA ILE A 198 4.22 -7.90 -8.69
C ILE A 198 2.81 -7.50 -9.14
N LEU A 199 2.24 -6.52 -8.45
CA LEU A 199 0.88 -6.01 -8.67
C LEU A 199 0.88 -4.50 -8.74
N ASP A 200 -0.08 -3.92 -9.46
CA ASP A 200 -0.32 -2.47 -9.41
C ASP A 200 -0.94 -2.11 -8.05
N LEU A 201 -0.61 -0.93 -7.49
CA LEU A 201 -1.18 -0.46 -6.22
C LEU A 201 -2.73 -0.47 -6.24
N ASN A 202 -3.34 -0.12 -7.38
CA ASN A 202 -4.80 -0.14 -7.57
C ASN A 202 -5.41 -1.53 -7.35
N SER A 203 -4.64 -2.59 -7.64
CA SER A 203 -5.09 -3.98 -7.51
C SER A 203 -4.94 -4.50 -6.09
N MET A 204 -4.16 -3.84 -5.23
CA MET A 204 -3.91 -4.31 -3.86
C MET A 204 -5.18 -4.39 -3.03
N LYS A 205 -6.18 -3.54 -3.29
CA LYS A 205 -7.46 -3.54 -2.56
C LYS A 205 -8.27 -4.82 -2.77
N ASN A 206 -8.16 -5.45 -3.95
CA ASN A 206 -8.91 -6.66 -4.29
C ASN A 206 -8.38 -7.90 -3.56
N ILE A 207 -7.10 -7.91 -3.19
CA ILE A 207 -6.44 -9.04 -2.51
C ILE A 207 -6.14 -8.76 -1.03
N SER A 208 -6.48 -7.56 -0.55
CA SER A 208 -6.27 -7.19 0.84
C SER A 208 -7.44 -7.62 1.69
N ILE A 209 -7.12 -7.93 2.95
CA ILE A 209 -8.10 -8.34 3.95
C ILE A 209 -8.78 -7.07 4.47
N THR A 210 -10.09 -6.94 4.29
CA THR A 210 -10.81 -5.71 4.62
C THR A 210 -11.61 -5.82 5.91
N ASN A 211 -11.84 -4.67 6.53
CA ASN A 211 -12.75 -4.55 7.66
C ASN A 211 -14.20 -4.48 7.18
N ARG A 212 -15.14 -4.74 8.10
CA ARG A 212 -16.60 -4.81 7.88
C ARG A 212 -17.27 -3.63 7.16
N ASN A 213 -16.55 -2.55 6.85
CA ASN A 213 -17.09 -1.30 6.31
C ASN A 213 -16.60 -0.96 4.89
N LEU A 214 -15.96 -1.90 4.17
CA LEU A 214 -15.54 -1.68 2.78
C LEU A 214 -16.20 -2.72 1.87
N ASP A 215 -16.73 -2.28 0.74
CA ASP A 215 -17.46 -3.13 -0.23
C ASP A 215 -16.54 -4.04 -1.07
N TYR A 216 -15.22 -4.00 -0.83
CA TYR A 216 -14.21 -4.73 -1.58
C TYR A 216 -13.28 -5.54 -0.66
N GLY A 217 -12.47 -6.42 -1.26
CA GLY A 217 -11.45 -7.22 -0.57
C GLY A 217 -11.99 -8.51 0.06
N ILE A 218 -11.12 -9.20 0.81
CA ILE A 218 -11.43 -10.49 1.41
C ILE A 218 -11.94 -10.26 2.84
N SER A 219 -13.18 -10.67 3.12
CA SER A 219 -13.75 -10.60 4.46
C SER A 219 -12.91 -11.44 5.43
N VAL A 220 -12.37 -10.79 6.46
CA VAL A 220 -11.58 -11.44 7.52
C VAL A 220 -12.35 -12.61 8.13
N GLU A 221 -13.65 -12.44 8.34
CA GLU A 221 -14.53 -13.43 8.97
C GLU A 221 -14.70 -14.69 8.13
N SER A 222 -14.50 -14.60 6.81
CA SER A 222 -14.61 -15.74 5.90
C SER A 222 -13.33 -16.59 5.85
N ILE A 223 -12.20 -16.05 6.28
CA ILE A 223 -10.89 -16.70 6.22
C ILE A 223 -10.85 -17.89 7.18
N PHE A 224 -10.34 -19.03 6.70
CA PHE A 224 -10.30 -20.30 7.43
C PHE A 224 -9.89 -20.15 8.90
N TRP A 225 -8.81 -19.42 9.18
CA TRP A 225 -8.28 -19.25 10.52
C TRP A 225 -9.26 -18.55 11.48
N VAL A 226 -9.89 -17.47 11.02
CA VAL A 226 -10.81 -16.68 11.84
C VAL A 226 -12.17 -17.34 11.90
N LYS A 227 -12.66 -17.88 10.78
CA LYS A 227 -13.93 -18.61 10.69
C LYS A 227 -14.00 -19.78 11.66
N ASN A 228 -12.87 -20.46 11.89
CA ASN A 228 -12.77 -21.60 12.80
C ASN A 228 -12.21 -21.24 14.19
N ASN A 229 -12.08 -19.95 14.53
CA ASN A 229 -11.55 -19.47 15.81
C ASN A 229 -10.15 -20.00 16.15
N ILE A 230 -9.30 -20.24 15.14
CA ILE A 230 -7.92 -20.72 15.35
C ILE A 230 -7.00 -19.57 15.74
N ILE A 231 -7.11 -18.42 15.07
CA ILE A 231 -6.43 -17.17 15.43
C ILE A 231 -7.39 -16.00 15.36
N THR A 232 -7.07 -14.92 16.07
CA THR A 232 -7.89 -13.70 16.04
C THR A 232 -7.68 -12.91 14.74
N LYS A 233 -8.57 -11.95 14.48
CA LYS A 233 -8.40 -10.99 13.37
C LYS A 233 -7.09 -10.20 13.50
N GLU A 234 -6.70 -9.91 14.73
CA GLU A 234 -5.49 -9.15 15.03
C GLU A 234 -4.24 -10.00 14.75
N ASP A 235 -4.24 -11.25 15.19
CA ASP A 235 -3.17 -12.21 14.87
C ASP A 235 -2.98 -12.40 13.36
N LEU A 236 -4.09 -12.49 12.61
CA LEU A 236 -4.05 -12.63 11.15
C LEU A 236 -3.43 -11.38 10.49
N ARG A 237 -3.72 -10.18 10.99
CA ARG A 237 -3.09 -8.93 10.48
C ARG A 237 -1.61 -8.86 10.78
N GLN A 238 -1.17 -9.49 11.86
CA GLN A 238 0.23 -9.60 12.27
C GLN A 238 0.95 -10.80 11.63
N SER A 239 0.33 -11.44 10.62
CA SER A 239 0.89 -12.57 9.88
C SER A 239 1.15 -13.82 10.74
N ARG A 240 0.43 -13.99 11.86
CA ARG A 240 0.58 -15.14 12.77
C ARG A 240 0.28 -16.48 12.10
N ASP A 241 -0.58 -16.50 11.10
CA ASP A 241 -0.86 -17.69 10.31
C ASP A 241 0.32 -18.15 9.45
N GLU A 242 1.20 -17.24 9.01
CA GLU A 242 2.45 -17.63 8.36
C GLU A 242 3.42 -18.30 9.33
N GLU A 243 3.38 -17.93 10.61
CA GLU A 243 4.16 -18.61 11.65
C GLU A 243 3.62 -20.01 11.91
N ILE A 244 2.30 -20.16 12.04
CA ILE A 244 1.64 -21.48 12.17
C ILE A 244 1.99 -22.38 10.97
N ILE A 245 1.92 -21.85 9.75
CA ILE A 245 2.27 -22.61 8.55
C ILE A 245 3.76 -22.96 8.52
N ALA A 246 4.64 -22.04 8.95
CA ALA A 246 6.07 -22.33 9.05
C ALA A 246 6.33 -23.49 10.03
N ASP A 247 5.66 -23.50 11.19
CA ASP A 247 5.78 -24.57 12.18
C ASP A 247 5.23 -25.92 11.67
N ILE A 248 4.19 -25.90 10.82
CA ILE A 248 3.63 -27.12 10.20
C ILE A 248 4.56 -27.71 9.12
N VAL A 249 5.29 -26.85 8.39
CA VAL A 249 6.09 -27.24 7.22
C VAL A 249 7.56 -27.51 7.55
N ALA A 250 8.05 -27.04 8.71
CA ALA A 250 9.41 -27.26 9.21
C ALA A 250 9.67 -28.73 9.59
#